data_AF-A0A7C1K1S8-F1
#
_entry.id   AF-A0A7C1K1S8-F1
#
_cell.length_a   1.000
_cell.length_b   1.000
_cell.length_c   1.000
_cell.angle_alpha   90.00
_cell.angle_beta   90.00
_cell.angle_gamma   90.00
#
_symmetry.space_group_name_H-M   'P 1'
#
loop_
_entity.id
_entity.type
_entity.pdbx_description
1 polymer ?
#
loop_
_entity_poly.entity_id
_entity_poly.type
_entity_poly.pdbx_seq_one_letter_code
_entity_poly.pdbx_strand_id
1 'polypeptide(L)'
;MAQEIITVLNWLLAVAMWLVIGRAVLDWLTRGRRTVVHQLFYLLTEPFYRPLRRLLPEAPAIAIPVTLILLFLGLRVVLVVALSRVG
;
A
#
# COMPACT_ATOMS: atom_id res chain seq x y z
N MET A 1 19.44 -14.96 10.39
CA MET A 1 19.49 -14.76 8.92
C MET A 1 18.09 -14.71 8.30
N ALA A 2 17.40 -15.84 8.10
CA ALA A 2 16.09 -15.83 7.41
C ALA A 2 15.01 -15.00 8.13
N GLN A 3 14.94 -15.06 9.47
CA GLN A 3 13.95 -14.32 10.24
C GLN A 3 14.13 -12.79 10.18
N GLU A 4 15.37 -12.31 10.14
CA GLU A 4 15.66 -10.88 10.02
C GLU A 4 15.19 -10.31 8.68
N ILE A 5 15.39 -11.08 7.59
CA ILE A 5 14.90 -10.70 6.25
C ILE A 5 13.38 -10.56 6.27
N ILE A 6 12.66 -11.50 6.88
CA ILE A 6 11.19 -11.45 6.92
C ILE A 6 10.71 -10.29 7.80
N THR A 7 11.38 -10.00 8.91
CA THR A 7 11.07 -8.84 9.76
C THR A 7 11.25 -7.52 9.00
N VAL A 8 12.38 -7.33 8.32
CA VAL A 8 12.63 -6.13 7.50
C VAL A 8 11.58 -6.00 6.40
N LEU A 9 11.24 -7.11 5.73
CA LEU A 9 10.22 -7.13 4.69
C LEU A 9 8.84 -6.73 5.26
N ASN A 10 8.44 -7.26 6.42
CA ASN A 10 7.18 -6.88 7.07
C ASN A 10 7.14 -5.39 7.42
N TRP A 11 8.26 -4.80 7.85
CA TRP A 11 8.36 -3.35 8.08
C TRP A 11 8.20 -2.54 6.79
N LEU A 12 8.86 -2.95 5.70
CA LEU A 12 8.72 -2.29 4.40
C LEU A 12 7.27 -2.32 3.90
N LEU A 13 6.59 -3.47 4.04
CA LEU A 13 5.18 -3.59 3.70
C LEU A 13 4.29 -2.73 4.58
N ALA A 14 4.59 -2.62 5.87
CA ALA A 14 3.86 -1.75 6.78
C ALA A 14 4.00 -0.27 6.35
N VAL A 15 5.21 0.18 6.02
CA VAL A 15 5.44 1.54 5.51
C VAL A 15 4.67 1.77 4.20
N ALA A 16 4.74 0.83 3.25
CA ALA A 16 3.99 0.92 1.99
C ALA A 16 2.47 1.02 2.22
N MET A 17 1.93 0.24 3.14
CA MET A 17 0.52 0.32 3.54
C MET A 17 0.17 1.69 4.11
N TRP A 18 0.98 2.22 5.04
CA TRP A 18 0.76 3.53 5.62
C TRP A 18 0.87 4.67 4.60
N LEU A 19 1.72 4.53 3.57
CA LEU A 19 1.78 5.48 2.45
C LEU A 19 0.49 5.50 1.63
N VAL A 20 -0.10 4.34 1.36
CA VAL A 20 -1.40 4.24 0.65
C VAL A 20 -2.53 4.85 1.48
N ILE A 21 -2.56 4.57 2.78
CA ILE A 21 -3.51 5.19 3.71
C ILE A 21 -3.31 6.70 3.75
N GLY A 22 -2.06 7.17 3.88
CA GLY A 22 -1.70 8.58 3.88
C GLY A 22 -2.15 9.29 2.61
N ARG A 23 -1.98 8.68 1.43
CA ARG A 23 -2.50 9.21 0.16
C ARG A 23 -4.02 9.35 0.19
N ALA A 24 -4.74 8.32 0.66
CA ALA A 24 -6.21 8.37 0.72
C ALA A 24 -6.72 9.46 1.68
N VAL A 25 -6.08 9.60 2.85
CA VAL A 25 -6.40 10.67 3.81
C VAL A 25 -6.08 12.04 3.24
N LEU A 26 -4.95 12.20 2.55
CA LEU A 26 -4.58 13.46 1.90
C LEU A 26 -5.57 13.82 0.79
N ASP A 27 -5.99 12.88 -0.04
CA ASP A 27 -6.98 13.10 -1.10
C ASP A 27 -8.33 13.55 -0.52
N TRP A 28 -8.74 12.94 0.60
CA TRP A 28 -9.91 13.36 1.36
C TRP A 28 -9.76 14.77 1.96
N LEU A 29 -8.61 15.07 2.59
CA LEU A 29 -8.36 16.36 3.23
C LEU A 29 -8.25 17.50 2.22
N THR A 30 -7.57 17.28 1.09
CA THR A 30 -7.38 18.30 0.06
C THR A 30 -8.59 18.44 -0.87
N ARG A 31 -9.54 17.50 -0.82
CA ARG A 31 -10.71 17.40 -1.71
C ARG A 31 -10.31 17.53 -3.18
N GLY A 32 -9.23 16.84 -3.57
CA GLY A 32 -8.70 16.86 -4.94
C GLY A 32 -7.82 18.07 -5.28
N ARG A 33 -7.51 18.98 -4.35
CA ARG A 33 -6.49 20.01 -4.58
C ARG A 33 -5.09 19.39 -4.57
N ARG A 34 -4.34 19.62 -5.66
CA ARG A 34 -2.95 19.16 -5.78
C ARG A 34 -2.03 20.06 -4.95
N THR A 35 -1.62 19.57 -3.79
CA THR A 35 -0.56 20.17 -2.97
C THR A 35 0.77 19.45 -3.19
N VAL A 36 1.89 20.07 -2.81
CA VAL A 36 3.23 19.46 -2.90
C VAL A 36 3.28 18.13 -2.15
N VAL A 37 2.68 18.08 -0.95
CA VAL A 37 2.59 16.87 -0.13
C VAL A 37 1.77 15.79 -0.84
N HIS A 38 0.58 16.13 -1.37
CA HIS A 38 -0.23 15.19 -2.12
C HIS A 38 0.53 14.61 -3.33
N GLN A 39 1.28 15.44 -4.05
CA GLN A 39 2.04 15.00 -5.21
C GLN A 39 3.21 14.08 -4.85
N LEU A 40 3.87 14.28 -3.72
CA LEU A 40 4.88 13.36 -3.20
C LEU A 40 4.29 11.97 -2.91
N PHE A 41 3.17 11.93 -2.17
CA PHE A 41 2.47 10.68 -1.87
C PHE A 41 1.94 10.00 -3.14
N TYR A 42 1.44 10.80 -4.09
CA TYR A 42 1.04 10.29 -5.41
C TYR A 42 2.21 9.60 -6.08
N LEU A 43 3.37 10.24 -6.21
CA LEU A 43 4.55 9.67 -6.88
C LEU A 43 5.04 8.37 -6.22
N LEU A 44 5.05 8.33 -4.89
CA LEU A 44 5.50 7.14 -4.14
C LEU A 44 4.55 5.95 -4.28
N THR A 45 3.25 6.20 -4.44
CA THR A 45 2.23 5.14 -4.50
C THR A 45 1.81 4.79 -5.93
N GLU A 46 1.99 5.71 -6.89
CA GLU A 46 1.67 5.52 -8.31
C GLU A 46 2.25 4.24 -8.94
N PRO A 47 3.50 3.80 -8.68
CA PRO A 47 3.99 2.54 -9.22
C PRO A 47 3.15 1.33 -8.81
N PHE A 48 2.48 1.38 -7.65
CA PHE A 48 1.56 0.33 -7.19
C PHE A 48 0.13 0.53 -7.72
N TYR A 49 -0.31 1.79 -7.85
CA TYR A 49 -1.65 2.12 -8.35
C TYR A 49 -1.81 1.90 -9.85
N ARG A 50 -0.77 2.18 -10.66
CA ARG A 50 -0.82 2.07 -12.13
C ARG A 50 -1.17 0.66 -12.62
N PRO A 51 -0.51 -0.42 -12.15
CA PRO A 51 -0.87 -1.78 -12.53
C PRO A 51 -2.32 -2.09 -12.18
N LEU A 52 -2.75 -1.68 -10.99
CA LEU A 52 -4.09 -1.98 -10.50
C LEU A 52 -5.18 -1.23 -11.29
N ARG A 53 -4.92 0.02 -11.66
CA ARG A 53 -5.80 0.80 -12.56
C ARG A 53 -5.87 0.23 -13.98
N ARG A 54 -4.84 -0.46 -14.44
CA ARG A 54 -4.89 -1.18 -15.72
C ARG A 54 -5.73 -2.44 -15.65
N LEU A 55 -5.71 -3.14 -14.50
CA LEU A 55 -6.51 -4.34 -14.26
C LEU A 55 -7.98 -4.01 -13.98
N LEU A 56 -8.24 -2.89 -13.30
CA LEU A 56 -9.58 -2.44 -12.89
C LEU A 56 -9.84 -1.00 -13.40
N PRO A 57 -10.01 -0.79 -14.71
CA PRO A 57 -10.15 0.54 -15.30
C PRO A 57 -11.43 1.27 -14.87
N GLU A 58 -12.52 0.53 -14.66
CA GLU A 58 -13.83 1.08 -14.27
C GLU A 58 -14.01 1.19 -12.75
N ALA A 59 -13.00 0.83 -11.96
CA ALA A 59 -13.11 0.84 -10.52
C ALA A 59 -13.24 2.27 -9.97
N PRO A 60 -14.09 2.48 -8.94
CA PRO A 60 -14.16 3.75 -8.24
C PRO A 60 -12.79 4.20 -7.73
N ALA A 61 -12.55 5.51 -7.66
CA ALA A 61 -11.26 6.05 -7.21
C ALA A 61 -10.84 5.54 -5.82
N ILE A 62 -11.80 5.26 -4.94
CA ILE A 62 -11.59 4.69 -3.60
C ILE A 62 -11.31 3.18 -3.60
N ALA A 63 -11.75 2.46 -4.64
CA ALA A 63 -11.56 1.01 -4.71
C ALA A 63 -10.09 0.64 -4.91
N ILE A 64 -9.31 1.47 -5.63
CA ILE A 64 -7.87 1.26 -5.84
C ILE A 64 -7.07 1.30 -4.52
N PRO A 65 -7.14 2.35 -3.67
CA PRO A 65 -6.47 2.36 -2.37
C PRO A 65 -6.90 1.18 -1.49
N VAL A 66 -8.21 0.89 -1.42
CA VAL A 66 -8.74 -0.20 -0.59
C VAL A 66 -8.16 -1.54 -1.04
N THR A 67 -8.13 -1.80 -2.34
CA THR A 67 -7.60 -3.04 -2.90
C THR A 67 -6.10 -3.19 -2.62
N LEU A 68 -5.32 -2.10 -2.70
CA LEU A 68 -3.90 -2.13 -2.33
C LEU A 68 -3.68 -2.38 -0.84
N ILE A 69 -4.49 -1.78 0.03
CA ILE A 69 -4.45 -2.04 1.48
C ILE A 69 -4.73 -3.52 1.75
N LEU A 70 -5.76 -4.09 1.12
CA LEU A 70 -6.10 -5.52 1.27
C LEU A 70 -4.97 -6.42 0.74
N LEU A 71 -4.37 -6.08 -0.40
CA LEU A 71 -3.25 -6.82 -0.97
C LEU A 71 -2.04 -6.83 -0.02
N PHE A 72 -1.66 -5.66 0.51
CA PHE A 72 -0.57 -5.56 1.48
C PHE A 72 -0.88 -6.27 2.78
N LEU A 73 -2.13 -6.21 3.26
CA LEU A 73 -2.55 -6.93 4.45
C LEU A 73 -2.45 -8.45 4.25
N GLY A 74 -2.96 -8.96 3.14
CA GLY A 74 -2.89 -10.38 2.79
C GLY A 74 -1.44 -10.86 2.71
N LEU A 75 -0.56 -10.10 2.06
CA LEU A 75 0.86 -10.44 1.96
C LEU A 75 1.53 -10.44 3.35
N ARG A 76 1.22 -9.48 4.22
CA ARG A 76 1.74 -9.45 5.60
C ARG A 76 1.26 -10.65 6.42
N VAL A 77 -0.01 -11.02 6.33
CA VAL A 77 -0.55 -12.21 7.02
C VAL A 77 0.17 -13.46 6.55
N VAL A 78 0.35 -13.63 5.24
CA VAL A 78 1.10 -14.76 4.67
C VAL A 78 2.54 -14.79 5.19
N LEU A 79 3.23 -13.64 5.23
CA LEU A 79 4.61 -13.56 5.75
C LEU A 79 4.69 -13.91 7.25
N VAL A 80 3.75 -13.43 8.06
CA VAL A 80 3.70 -13.71 9.51
C VAL A 80 3.36 -15.19 9.76
N VAL A 81 2.42 -15.75 9.01
CA VAL A 81 2.07 -17.17 9.11
C VAL A 81 3.24 -18.04 8.65
N ALA A 82 3.92 -17.68 7.55
CA ALA A 82 5.11 -18.38 7.10
C ALA A 82 6.23 -18.34 8.15
N LEU A 83 6.45 -17.20 8.80
CA LEU A 83 7.34 -17.08 9.96
C LEU A 83 6.96 -18.05 11.08
N SER A 84 5.67 -18.10 11.44
CA SER A 84 5.19 -18.97 12.53
C SER A 84 5.30 -20.47 12.24
N ARG A 85 5.41 -20.85 10.96
CA ARG A 85 5.56 -22.25 10.51
C ARG A 85 7.03 -22.71 10.45
N VAL A 86 7.97 -21.76 10.46
CA VAL A 86 9.42 -22.00 10.31
C VAL A 86 10.14 -21.99 11.68
N GLY A 87 9.45 -21.59 12.75
CA GLY A 87 9.91 -21.79 14.14
C GLY A 87 9.38 -23.11 14.70
#